data_AF-A0A392STX6-F1
#
_entry.id   AF-A0A392STX6-F1
#
_cell.length_a   1.000
_cell.length_b   1.000
_cell.length_c   1.000
_cell.angle_alpha   90.00
_cell.angle_beta   90.00
_cell.angle_gamma   90.00
#
_symmetry.space_group_name_H-M   'P 1'
#
loop_
_entity.id
_entity.type
_entity.pdbx_description
1 polymer ?
#
loop_
_entity_poly.entity_id
_entity_poly.type
_entity_poly.pdbx_seq_one_letter_code
_entity_poly.pdbx_strand_id
1 'polypeptide(L)' 'VDSDPLQVAEASYAEPFDCLMVEAMEVTQIHAVPEEEYSEKIKVVYPQAEEELIDFLNRCKLNNKEVMLCPRCS' A
#
# COMPACT_ATOMS: atom_id res chain seq x y z
N VAL A 1 0.12 -33.39 4.56
CA VAL A 1 -1.10 -33.29 5.40
C VAL A 1 -1.19 -31.84 5.82
N ASP A 2 -2.05 -31.08 5.14
CA ASP A 2 -2.41 -29.72 5.52
C ASP A 2 -3.22 -29.82 6.81
N SER A 3 -2.57 -29.53 7.94
CA SER A 3 -3.23 -29.64 9.24
C SER A 3 -3.97 -28.35 9.46
N ASP A 4 -5.31 -28.43 9.48
CA ASP A 4 -6.19 -27.30 9.70
C ASP A 4 -5.80 -26.59 11.03
N PRO A 5 -5.30 -25.34 10.97
CA PRO A 5 -4.84 -24.61 12.15
C PRO A 5 -5.96 -24.34 13.16
N LEU A 6 -7.24 -24.62 12.82
CA LEU A 6 -8.38 -24.51 13.71
C LEU A 6 -8.58 -25.72 14.64
N GLN A 7 -7.81 -26.81 14.48
CA GLN A 7 -7.95 -28.02 15.31
C GLN A 7 -7.26 -27.95 16.68
N VAL A 8 -6.76 -26.78 17.07
CA VAL A 8 -6.29 -26.57 18.45
C VAL A 8 -7.51 -26.46 19.35
N ALA A 9 -7.78 -27.53 20.12
CA ALA A 9 -8.89 -27.67 21.08
C ALA A 9 -8.86 -26.68 22.27
N GLU A 10 -8.07 -25.61 22.15
CA GLU A 10 -7.93 -24.53 23.13
C GLU A 10 -7.81 -23.17 22.40
N ALA A 11 -8.57 -22.98 21.31
CA ALA A 11 -8.82 -21.64 20.82
C ALA A 11 -9.56 -20.86 21.91
N SER A 12 -8.85 -20.02 22.66
CA SER A 12 -9.46 -19.08 23.59
C SER A 12 -10.33 -18.14 22.77
N TYR A 13 -11.63 -18.45 22.69
CA TYR A 13 -12.61 -17.51 22.17
C TYR A 13 -12.61 -16.31 23.13
N ALA A 14 -11.86 -15.28 22.77
CA ALA A 14 -11.93 -13.98 23.40
C ALA A 14 -13.01 -13.20 22.65
N GLU A 15 -14.03 -12.73 23.36
CA GLU A 15 -14.97 -11.77 22.78
C GLU A 15 -14.15 -10.56 22.30
N PRO A 16 -14.30 -10.15 21.02
CA PRO A 16 -13.67 -8.95 20.54
C PRO A 16 -14.12 -7.77 21.42
N PHE A 17 -13.19 -7.19 22.16
CA PHE A 17 -13.42 -5.92 22.87
C PHE A 17 -13.88 -4.90 21.84
N ASP A 18 -15.07 -4.33 22.05
CA ASP A 18 -15.74 -3.32 21.21
C ASP A 18 -15.02 -3.07 19.89
N CYS A 19 -15.25 -3.97 18.92
CA CYS A 19 -14.81 -3.71 17.56
C CYS A 19 -15.36 -2.34 17.20
N LEU A 20 -14.48 -1.37 16.98
CA LEU A 20 -14.83 -0.08 16.38
C LEU A 20 -15.25 -0.38 14.93
N MET A 21 -16.44 -0.95 14.76
CA MET A 21 -17.03 -1.20 13.46
C MET A 21 -17.26 0.18 12.86
N VAL A 22 -16.45 0.50 11.85
CA VAL A 22 -16.64 1.72 11.09
C VAL A 22 -17.94 1.53 10.31
N GLU A 23 -18.89 2.44 10.53
CA GLU A 23 -20.14 2.47 9.78
C GLU A 23 -19.82 2.52 8.29
N ALA A 24 -20.46 1.65 7.51
CA ALA A 24 -20.30 1.67 6.07
C ALA A 24 -20.82 3.01 5.56
N MET A 25 -19.91 3.93 5.23
CA MET A 25 -20.28 5.18 4.56
C MET A 25 -21.00 4.79 3.26
N GLU A 26 -22.16 5.41 3.02
CA GLU A 26 -22.82 5.32 1.72
C GLU A 26 -21.76 5.54 0.64
N VAL A 27 -21.65 4.57 -0.28
CA VAL A 27 -20.66 4.60 -1.36
C VAL A 27 -20.84 5.92 -2.08
N THR A 28 -19.91 6.87 -1.89
CA THR A 28 -19.81 8.04 -2.76
C THR A 28 -19.77 7.49 -4.17
N GLN A 29 -20.73 7.89 -5.01
CA GLN A 29 -20.84 7.41 -6.39
C GLN A 29 -19.44 7.32 -7.00
N ILE A 30 -19.00 6.10 -7.29
CA ILE A 30 -17.72 5.87 -7.93
C ILE A 30 -17.87 6.43 -9.35
N HIS A 31 -17.39 7.65 -9.55
CA HIS A 31 -17.39 8.27 -10.86
C HIS A 31 -16.28 7.61 -11.66
N ALA A 32 -16.64 7.07 -12.83
CA ALA A 32 -15.65 6.59 -13.77
C ALA A 32 -14.77 7.77 -14.19
N VAL A 33 -13.48 7.67 -13.91
CA VAL A 33 -12.47 8.64 -14.35
C VAL A 33 -11.89 8.10 -15.66
N PRO A 34 -11.89 8.89 -16.75
CA PRO A 34 -11.18 8.53 -17.97
C PRO A 34 -9.69 8.30 -17.70
N GLU A 35 -9.07 7.37 -18.44
CA GLU A 35 -7.66 7.01 -18.26
C GLU A 35 -6.71 8.21 -18.39
N GLU A 36 -6.99 9.11 -19.34
CA GLU A 36 -6.21 10.33 -19.57
C GLU A 36 -6.22 11.23 -18.32
N GLU A 37 -7.41 11.50 -17.76
CA GLU A 37 -7.56 12.33 -16.56
C GLU A 37 -6.88 11.68 -15.35
N TYR A 38 -6.97 10.36 -15.21
CA TYR A 38 -6.28 9.62 -14.16
C TYR A 38 -4.75 9.71 -14.30
N SER A 39 -4.24 9.57 -15.53
CA SER A 39 -2.81 9.66 -15.83
C SER A 39 -2.25 11.05 -15.50
N GLU A 40 -2.99 12.11 -15.83
CA GLU A 40 -2.61 13.48 -15.47
C GLU A 40 -2.60 13.69 -13.95
N LYS A 41 -3.63 13.19 -13.24
CA LYS A 41 -3.70 13.25 -11.78
C LYS A 41 -2.53 12.53 -11.11
N ILE A 42 -2.14 11.36 -11.61
CA ILE A 42 -0.99 10.61 -11.09
C ILE A 42 0.29 11.43 -11.20
N LYS A 43 0.53 12.13 -12.32
CA LYS A 43 1.74 12.93 -12.52
C LYS A 43 1.86 14.07 -11.50
N VAL A 44 0.74 14.62 -11.03
CA VAL A 44 0.76 15.65 -9.99
C VAL A 44 1.09 15.06 -8.62
N VAL A 45 0.51 13.91 -8.28
CA VAL A 45 0.71 13.26 -6.97
C VAL A 45 2.09 12.62 -6.85
N TYR A 46 2.57 12.04 -7.95
CA TYR A 46 3.86 11.38 -8.05
C TYR A 46 4.64 11.92 -9.26
N PRO A 47 5.23 13.13 -9.15
CA PRO A 47 5.96 13.77 -10.25
C PRO A 47 7.15 12.99 -10.78
N GLN A 48 7.60 12.00 -10.00
CA GLN A 48 8.77 11.17 -10.27
C GLN A 48 8.36 9.70 -10.51
N ALA A 49 7.08 9.40 -10.75
CA ALA A 49 6.61 8.03 -10.96
C ALA A 49 7.24 7.34 -12.17
N GLU A 50 7.58 8.12 -13.20
CA GLU A 50 8.23 7.62 -14.43
C GLU A 50 9.77 7.61 -14.30
N GLU A 51 10.33 7.98 -13.14
CA GLU A 51 11.78 7.99 -12.94
C GLU A 51 12.31 6.56 -12.77
N GLU A 52 13.33 6.22 -13.56
CA GLU A 52 14.05 4.96 -13.44
C GLU A 52 14.82 4.87 -12.12
N LEU A 53 14.95 3.66 -11.57
CA LEU A 53 15.65 3.44 -10.30
C LEU A 53 17.09 4.00 -10.31
N ILE A 54 17.79 3.87 -11.45
CA ILE A 54 19.16 4.36 -11.60
C ILE A 54 19.20 5.90 -11.49
N ASP A 55 18.25 6.60 -12.11
CA ASP A 55 18.17 8.05 -12.10
C ASP A 55 17.84 8.57 -10.70
N PHE A 56 16.91 7.90 -10.02
CA PHE A 56 16.60 8.14 -8.62
C PHE A 56 17.85 8.02 -7.74
N LEU A 57 18.60 6.92 -7.85
CA LEU A 57 19.80 6.68 -7.05
C LEU A 57 20.91 7.70 -7.34
N ASN A 58 21.12 8.03 -8.61
CA ASN A 58 22.08 9.07 -9.01
C ASN A 58 21.71 10.43 -8.43
N ARG A 59 20.43 10.80 -8.51
CA ARG A 59 19.92 12.04 -7.91
C ARG A 59 20.09 12.06 -6.40
N CYS A 60 19.82 10.95 -5.70
CA CYS A 60 20.02 10.85 -4.27
C CYS A 60 21.51 10.99 -3.89
N LYS A 61 22.40 10.35 -4.64
CA LYS A 61 23.86 10.48 -4.48
C LYS A 61 24.34 11.92 -4.65
N LEU A 62 23.88 12.62 -5.70
CA LEU A 62 24.24 14.02 -5.94
C LEU A 62 23.74 14.95 -4.83
N ASN A 63 22.60 14.64 -4.23
CA ASN A 63 21.97 15.44 -3.18
C ASN A 63 22.36 15.00 -1.75
N ASN A 64 23.27 14.03 -1.59
CA ASN A 64 23.63 13.43 -0.30
C ASN A 64 22.41 13.01 0.54
N LYS A 65 21.38 12.46 -0.11
CA LYS A 65 20.18 11.94 0.57
C LYS A 65 20.40 10.48 0.96
N GLU A 66 20.07 10.15 2.20
CA GLU A 66 20.02 8.76 2.65
C GLU A 66 18.86 8.04 1.93
N VAL A 67 19.15 6.85 1.39
CA VAL A 67 18.18 6.02 0.67
C VAL A 67 18.12 4.67 1.34
N MET A 68 16.91 4.23 1.63
CA MET A 68 16.64 2.88 2.15
C MET A 68 16.06 2.04 1.02
N LEU A 69 16.81 1.03 0.58
CA LEU A 69 16.32 0.02 -0.36
C LEU A 69 15.79 -1.19 0.40
N CYS A 70 14.78 -1.85 -0.17
CA CYS A 70 14.25 -3.08 0.41
C CYS A 70 15.36 -4.13 0.48
N PRO A 71 15.71 -4.66 1.67
CA PRO A 71 16.81 -5.61 1.82
C PRO A 71 16.53 -6.97 1.17
N ARG A 72 15.28 -7.25 0.77
CA ARG A 72 14.89 -8.51 0.13
C ARG A 72 14.97 -8.49 -1.40
N CYS A 73 15.01 -7.30 -2.01
CA CYS A 73 14.91 -7.10 -3.45
C CYS A 73 16.17 -6.46 -4.06
N SER A 74 17.15 -6.14 -3.21
CA SER A 74 18.48 -5.67 -3.59
C SER A 74 19.37 -6.80 -4.09
#